data_AF-A0A257TKE5-F1
#
_entry.id   AF-A0A257TKE5-F1
#
_cell.length_a   1.000
_cell.length_b   1.000
_cell.length_c   1.000
_cell.angle_alpha   90.00
_cell.angle_beta   90.00
_cell.angle_gamma   90.00
#
_symmetry.space_group_name_H-M   'P 1'
#
loop_
_entity.id
_entity.type
_entity.pdbx_description
1 polymer ?
#
loop_
_entity_poly.entity_id
_entity_poly.type
_entity_poly.pdbx_seq_one_letter_code
_entity_poly.pdbx_strand_id
1 'polypeptide(L)' 'MRSTYLVCYDICDDKRLRKVFKTMRDFGDHLQYSIFECQFTP' A
#
# COMPACT_ATOMS: atom_id res chain seq x y z
N MET A 1 -0.53 0.72 20.86
CA MET A 1 -1.85 0.63 20.20
C MET A 1 -1.58 0.46 18.71
N ARG A 2 -2.15 -0.55 18.06
CA ARG A 2 -1.97 -0.77 16.61
C ARG A 2 -3.05 0.03 15.89
N SER A 3 -2.66 0.84 14.93
CA SER A 3 -3.56 1.68 14.14
C SER A 3 -3.70 1.12 12.74
N THR A 4 -4.93 1.01 12.26
CA THR A 4 -5.22 0.61 10.87
C THR A 4 -5.24 1.84 9.99
N TYR A 5 -4.52 1.77 8.87
CA TYR A 5 -4.39 2.81 7.86
C TYR A 5 -4.87 2.27 6.52
N LEU A 6 -5.66 3.08 5.82
CA LEU A 6 -5.94 2.87 4.41
C LEU A 6 -4.91 3.67 3.60
N VAL A 7 -4.07 2.98 2.84
CA VAL A 7 -3.03 3.60 2.01
C VAL A 7 -3.48 3.59 0.55
N CYS A 8 -3.72 4.77 0.02
CA CYS A 8 -4.12 4.98 -1.38
C CYS A 8 -3.00 5.67 -2.14
N TYR A 9 -2.69 5.21 -3.36
CA TYR A 9 -1.69 5.85 -4.22
C TYR A 9 -2.19 6.00 -5.66
N ASP A 10 -1.86 7.12 -6.28
CA ASP A 10 -2.11 7.38 -7.69
C ASP A 10 -0.76 7.57 -8.42
N ILE A 11 -0.42 6.63 -9.29
CA ILE A 11 0.91 6.54 -9.92
C ILE A 11 0.72 6.23 -11.40
N CYS A 12 1.02 7.22 -12.26
CA CYS A 12 0.99 7.05 -13.71
C CYS A 12 2.21 6.30 -14.28
N ASP A 13 3.38 6.36 -13.63
CA ASP A 13 4.56 5.64 -14.14
C ASP A 13 4.48 4.15 -13.81
N ASP A 14 4.30 3.33 -14.84
CA ASP A 14 4.14 1.88 -14.72
C ASP A 14 5.30 1.18 -14.01
N LYS A 15 6.53 1.68 -14.12
CA LYS A 15 7.70 1.07 -13.46
C LYS A 15 7.67 1.36 -11.96
N ARG A 16 7.33 2.59 -11.57
CA ARG A 16 7.15 3.02 -10.18
C ARG A 16 5.95 2.34 -9.56
N LEU A 17 4.84 2.21 -10.29
CA LEU A 17 3.63 1.53 -9.81
C LEU A 17 3.93 0.08 -9.42
N ARG A 18 4.62 -0.67 -10.30
CA ARG A 18 5.01 -2.05 -10.00
C ARG A 18 5.96 -2.14 -8.79
N LYS A 19 6.88 -1.18 -8.64
CA LYS A 19 7.78 -1.13 -7.47
C LYS A 19 7.00 -0.87 -6.18
N VAL A 20 6.14 0.14 -6.17
CA VAL A 20 5.32 0.50 -5.00
C VAL A 20 4.37 -0.64 -4.64
N PHE A 21 3.68 -1.22 -5.61
CA PHE A 21 2.81 -2.38 -5.37
C PHE A 21 3.58 -3.54 -4.72
N LYS A 22 4.78 -3.86 -5.22
CA LYS A 22 5.62 -4.90 -4.63
C LYS A 22 6.02 -4.56 -3.20
N THR A 23 6.41 -3.32 -2.93
CA THR A 23 6.75 -2.87 -1.58
C THR A 23 5.55 -2.96 -0.63
N MET A 24 4.37 -2.47 -1.05
CA MET A 24 3.17 -2.44 -0.21
C MET A 24 2.70 -3.82 0.23
N ARG A 25 2.97 -4.87 -0.56
CA ARG A 25 2.68 -6.27 -0.21
C ARG A 25 3.44 -6.75 1.03
N ASP A 26 4.54 -6.11 1.40
CA ASP A 26 5.30 -6.43 2.61
C ASP A 26 4.75 -5.70 3.86
N PHE A 27 3.88 -4.69 3.67
CA PHE A 27 3.38 -3.82 4.76
C PHE A 27 1.87 -3.95 5.03
N GLY A 28 1.10 -4.57 4.15
CA GLY A 28 -0.33 -4.72 4.34
C GLY A 28 -1.04 -5.55 3.29
N ASP A 29 -2.36 -5.62 3.43
CA ASP A 29 -3.25 -6.40 2.58
C ASP A 29 -3.74 -5.56 1.39
N HIS A 30 -3.68 -6.15 0.19
CA HIS A 30 -4.12 -5.50 -1.03
C HIS A 30 -5.64 -5.60 -1.17
N LEU A 31 -6.33 -4.46 -1.16
CA LEU A 31 -7.79 -4.40 -1.27
C LEU A 31 -8.27 -4.10 -2.70
N GLN A 32 -7.63 -3.14 -3.36
CA GLN A 32 -7.91 -2.73 -4.73
C GLN A 32 -6.61 -2.25 -5.39
N TYR A 33 -6.56 -2.18 -6.72
CA TYR A 33 -5.38 -1.85 -7.53
C TYR A 33 -4.40 -0.80 -6.94
N SER A 34 -4.97 0.25 -6.34
CA SER A 34 -4.26 1.40 -5.77
C SER A 34 -4.51 1.59 -4.27
N ILE A 35 -5.01 0.57 -3.57
CA ILE A 35 -5.48 0.65 -2.18
C ILE A 35 -5.00 -0.55 -1.37
N PHE A 36 -4.34 -0.27 -0.25
CA PHE A 36 -3.91 -1.25 0.75
C PHE A 36 -4.46 -0.92 2.13
N GLU A 37 -4.74 -1.95 2.92
CA GLU A 37 -4.95 -1.83 4.36
C GLU A 37 -3.66 -2.23 5.08
N CYS A 38 -3.10 -1.30 5.87
CA CYS A 38 -1.88 -1.52 6.64
C CYS A 38 -2.15 -1.33 8.12
N GLN A 39 -1.46 -2.08 8.97
CA GLN A 39 -1.60 -1.94 10.42
C GLN A 39 -0.25 -1.62 11.05
N PHE A 40 -0.05 -0.36 11.43
CA PHE A 40 1.22 0.15 11.96
C PHE A 40 1.15 0.43 13.46
N THR A 41 2.33 0.41 14.08
CA THR A 41 2.57 0.94 15.42
C THR A 41 3.37 2.25 15.30
N PRO A 42 3.23 3.19 16.24
CA PRO A 42 4.07 4.40 16.29
C PRO A 42 5.57 4.08 16.32
#